data_AF-A0A8K0K4R0-F1
#
_entry.id   AF-A0A8K0K4R0-F1
#
_cell.length_a   1.000
_cell.length_b   1.000
_cell.length_c   1.000
_cell.angle_alpha   90.00
_cell.angle_beta   90.00
_cell.angle_gamma   90.00
#
_symmetry.space_group_name_H-M   'P 1'
#
loop_
_entity.id
_entity.type
_entity.pdbx_description
1 polymer ?
#
loop_
_entity_poly.entity_id
_entity_poly.type
_entity_poly.pdbx_seq_one_letter_code
_entity_poly.pdbx_strand_id
1 'polypeptide(L)'
;MSAYFLPRSFLMAILQRHSCNINVPLCNLKFSIDSGERDSKTGVLVYGLFLEGGSWNELSSCLEESEAGKLYLEMPKLNLVPVDASAVSKAKMFSCPMYNNTERRESSLYSTFSSNYIMSVDVKTVKTESHWIKRGTAILYQIDD
;
A
#
# COMPACT_ATOMS: atom_id res chain seq x y z
N MET A 1 -9.66 -7.62 -9.16
CA MET A 1 -10.29 -6.31 -8.94
C MET A 1 -9.92 -5.42 -10.11
N SER A 2 -10.18 -5.87 -11.35
CA SER A 2 -9.76 -5.11 -12.56
C SER A 2 -10.76 -4.03 -12.97
N ALA A 3 -11.77 -3.72 -12.14
CA ALA A 3 -12.90 -2.86 -12.52
C ALA A 3 -13.25 -1.77 -11.48
N TYR A 4 -12.30 -1.36 -10.63
CA TYR A 4 -12.49 -0.17 -9.80
C TYR A 4 -11.96 1.06 -10.54
N PHE A 5 -12.88 1.92 -10.95
CA PHE A 5 -12.61 3.12 -11.75
C PHE A 5 -11.75 4.16 -11.01
N LEU A 6 -11.65 4.11 -9.67
CA LEU A 6 -10.83 5.02 -8.84
C LEU A 6 -10.39 4.33 -7.51
N PRO A 7 -9.22 3.69 -7.44
CA PRO A 7 -8.79 2.95 -6.24
C PRO A 7 -8.63 3.86 -5.01
N ARG A 8 -8.20 5.12 -5.20
CA ARG A 8 -8.07 6.09 -4.10
C ARG A 8 -9.41 6.35 -3.41
N SER A 9 -10.47 6.60 -4.16
CA SER A 9 -11.79 6.92 -3.59
C SER A 9 -12.34 5.75 -2.77
N PHE A 10 -12.11 4.53 -3.23
CA PHE A 10 -12.51 3.32 -2.52
C PHE A 10 -11.77 3.16 -1.18
N LEU A 11 -10.43 3.27 -1.19
CA LEU A 11 -9.62 3.19 0.03
C LEU A 11 -9.92 4.33 1.01
N MET A 12 -10.17 5.53 0.50
CA MET A 12 -10.54 6.68 1.31
C MET A 12 -11.91 6.49 1.98
N ALA A 13 -12.89 5.92 1.28
CA ALA A 13 -14.21 5.64 1.86
C ALA A 13 -14.12 4.64 3.03
N ILE A 14 -13.21 3.67 2.95
CA ILE A 14 -12.96 2.71 4.05
C ILE A 14 -12.36 3.43 5.27
N LEU A 15 -11.35 4.28 5.07
CA LEU A 15 -10.77 5.08 6.15
C LEU A 15 -11.80 6.03 6.76
N GLN A 16 -12.62 6.69 5.94
CA GLN A 16 -13.67 7.58 6.41
C GLN A 16 -14.69 6.83 7.25
N ARG A 17 -15.13 5.64 6.80
CA ARG A 17 -16.04 4.80 7.59
C ARG A 17 -15.44 4.40 8.93
N HIS A 18 -14.15 4.04 8.94
CA HIS A 18 -13.43 3.69 10.16
C HIS A 18 -13.28 4.89 11.10
N SER A 19 -12.91 6.06 10.56
CA SER A 19 -12.83 7.34 11.27
C SER A 19 -14.15 7.68 11.95
N CYS A 20 -15.28 7.54 11.26
CA CYS A 20 -16.61 7.80 11.85
C CYS A 20 -16.97 6.82 12.96
N ASN A 21 -16.50 5.57 12.90
CA ASN A 21 -16.79 4.56 13.91
C ASN A 21 -15.95 4.72 15.19
N ILE A 22 -14.68 5.13 15.04
CA ILE A 22 -13.72 5.26 16.16
C ILE A 22 -13.57 6.72 16.63
N ASN A 23 -14.16 7.67 15.91
CA ASN A 23 -14.13 9.11 16.18
C ASN A 23 -12.70 9.69 16.24
N VAL A 24 -11.81 9.17 15.38
CA VAL A 24 -10.42 9.61 15.21
C VAL A 24 -10.31 10.41 13.91
N PRO A 25 -9.53 11.51 13.85
CA PRO A 25 -9.35 12.27 12.62
C PRO A 25 -8.82 11.40 11.47
N LEU A 26 -9.41 11.57 10.28
CA LEU A 26 -9.03 10.83 9.08
C LEU A 26 -7.51 10.92 8.79
N CYS A 27 -6.90 12.07 9.03
CA CYS A 27 -5.46 12.32 8.79
C CYS A 27 -4.54 11.47 9.68
N ASN A 28 -5.04 10.95 10.81
CA ASN A 28 -4.27 10.10 11.71
C ASN A 28 -4.37 8.63 11.34
N LEU A 29 -5.24 8.27 10.39
CA LEU A 29 -5.43 6.89 9.98
C LEU A 29 -4.51 6.53 8.81
N LYS A 30 -3.97 5.33 8.85
CA LYS A 30 -3.16 4.73 7.79
C LYS A 30 -3.63 3.30 7.53
N PHE A 31 -3.22 2.72 6.41
CA PHE A 31 -3.36 1.29 6.21
C PHE A 31 -2.08 0.57 6.62
N SER A 32 -2.24 -0.57 7.28
CA SER A 32 -1.17 -1.54 7.48
C SER A 32 -1.58 -2.89 6.93
N ILE A 33 -0.59 -3.67 6.50
CA ILE A 33 -0.81 -5.04 6.00
C ILE A 33 -0.86 -5.98 7.21
N ASP A 34 -1.98 -6.68 7.37
CA ASP A 34 -2.11 -7.76 8.33
C ASP A 34 -1.86 -9.12 7.68
N SER A 35 -1.16 -10.00 8.41
CA SER A 35 -0.84 -11.38 8.03
C SER A 35 -2.00 -12.35 8.28
N GLY A 36 -3.06 -11.88 8.96
CA GLY A 36 -4.21 -12.68 9.33
C GLY A 36 -5.11 -13.00 8.13
N GLU A 37 -5.12 -14.27 7.74
CA GLU A 37 -6.01 -14.85 6.72
C GLU A 37 -7.50 -14.91 7.12
N ARG A 38 -7.93 -14.14 8.11
CA ARG A 38 -9.24 -14.29 8.75
C ARG A 38 -9.96 -12.97 8.73
N ASP A 39 -11.06 -12.93 7.98
CA ASP A 39 -12.24 -12.07 8.12
C ASP A 39 -12.15 -11.03 9.24
N SER A 40 -11.22 -10.08 9.07
CA SER A 40 -11.10 -8.96 9.97
C SER A 40 -12.31 -8.11 9.64
N LYS A 41 -13.24 -7.99 10.60
CA LYS A 41 -14.47 -7.19 10.47
C LYS A 41 -14.22 -5.75 10.00
N THR A 42 -12.97 -5.30 9.96
CA THR A 42 -12.56 -3.92 9.71
C THR A 42 -11.53 -3.77 8.57
N GLY A 43 -11.13 -4.86 7.90
CA GLY A 43 -10.12 -4.85 6.81
C GLY A 43 -10.68 -5.06 5.41
N VAL A 44 -9.85 -4.81 4.38
CA VAL A 44 -10.19 -5.06 2.98
C VAL A 44 -9.12 -5.92 2.32
N LEU A 45 -9.59 -7.00 1.68
CA LEU A 45 -8.76 -7.90 0.91
C LEU A 45 -8.51 -7.33 -0.49
N VAL A 46 -7.24 -7.10 -0.82
CA VAL A 46 -6.80 -6.58 -2.12
C VAL A 46 -5.90 -7.62 -2.80
N TYR A 47 -6.03 -7.74 -4.12
CA TYR A 47 -5.26 -8.67 -4.94
C TYR A 47 -4.94 -8.04 -6.30
N GLY A 48 -3.92 -8.57 -6.97
CA GLY A 48 -3.41 -8.04 -8.24
C GLY A 48 -2.63 -6.74 -8.06
N LEU A 49 -1.83 -6.66 -6.98
CA LEU A 49 -0.89 -5.56 -6.76
C LEU A 49 0.50 -6.02 -7.18
N PHE A 50 1.32 -5.07 -7.63
CA PHE A 50 2.70 -5.33 -7.99
C PHE A 50 3.63 -4.56 -7.06
N LEU A 51 4.79 -5.12 -6.76
CA LEU A 51 5.84 -4.50 -5.99
C LEU A 51 7.02 -4.19 -6.90
N GLU A 52 7.47 -2.94 -6.89
CA GLU A 52 8.66 -2.48 -7.59
C GLU A 52 9.79 -2.26 -6.59
N GLY A 53 11.02 -2.62 -6.94
CA GLY A 53 12.21 -2.35 -6.12
C GLY A 53 12.30 -3.20 -4.84
N GLY A 54 11.58 -4.32 -4.78
CA GLY A 54 11.57 -5.27 -3.67
C GLY A 54 10.79 -6.55 -4.01
N SER A 55 10.88 -7.52 -3.11
CA SER A 55 10.07 -8.74 -3.11
C SER A 55 9.20 -8.80 -1.84
N TRP A 56 8.15 -9.60 -1.87
CA TRP A 56 7.27 -9.82 -0.73
C TRP A 56 7.36 -11.26 -0.25
N ASN A 57 7.65 -11.45 1.03
CA ASN A 57 7.64 -12.77 1.64
C ASN A 57 6.28 -13.00 2.34
N GLU A 58 5.52 -13.96 1.82
CA GLU A 58 4.20 -14.35 2.36
C GLU A 58 4.28 -14.86 3.80
N LEU A 59 5.26 -15.72 4.10
CA LEU A 59 5.39 -16.40 5.40
C LEU A 59 5.69 -15.41 6.53
N SER A 60 6.56 -14.43 6.26
CA SER A 60 6.94 -13.39 7.22
C SER A 60 6.11 -12.11 7.10
N SER A 61 5.30 -12.00 6.03
CA SER A 61 4.57 -10.80 5.62
C SER A 61 5.44 -9.55 5.68
N CYS A 62 6.62 -9.66 5.09
CA CYS A 62 7.69 -8.68 5.20
C CYS A 62 8.29 -8.38 3.82
N LEU A 63 8.76 -7.14 3.63
CA LEU A 63 9.57 -6.76 2.49
C LEU A 63 10.94 -7.45 2.53
N GLU A 64 11.32 -7.99 1.38
CA GLU A 64 12.61 -8.61 1.09
C GLU A 64 13.22 -8.04 -0.19
N GLU A 65 14.51 -8.30 -0.40
CA GLU A 65 15.19 -7.82 -1.61
C GLU A 65 14.71 -8.59 -2.84
N SER A 66 14.54 -7.89 -3.96
CA SER A 66 14.16 -8.53 -5.23
C SER A 66 15.29 -9.42 -5.75
N GLU A 67 14.91 -10.51 -6.42
CA GLU A 67 15.84 -11.35 -7.17
C GLU A 67 16.39 -10.61 -8.41
N ALA A 68 17.61 -10.94 -8.80
CA ALA A 68 18.23 -10.34 -9.98
C ALA A 68 17.39 -10.63 -11.24
N GLY A 69 17.08 -9.58 -12.00
CA GLY A 69 16.33 -9.68 -13.26
C GLY A 69 14.81 -9.53 -13.14
N LYS A 70 14.25 -9.39 -11.93
CA LYS A 70 12.82 -9.09 -11.73
C LYS A 70 12.63 -7.63 -11.30
N LEU A 71 12.08 -6.83 -12.20
CA LEU A 71 11.76 -5.42 -11.94
C LEU A 71 10.48 -5.26 -11.11
N TYR A 72 9.48 -6.08 -11.43
CA TYR A 72 8.18 -6.11 -10.76
C TYR A 72 7.90 -7.53 -10.26
N LEU A 73 7.28 -7.61 -9.09
CA LEU A 73 6.82 -8.87 -8.51
C LEU A 73 5.34 -8.75 -8.15
N GLU A 74 4.54 -9.73 -8.57
CA GLU A 74 3.13 -9.79 -8.15
C GLU A 74 3.06 -10.10 -6.66
N MET A 75 2.34 -9.26 -5.92
CA MET A 75 2.10 -9.45 -4.50
C MET A 75 0.97 -10.46 -4.29
N PRO A 76 1.03 -11.26 -3.21
CA PRO A 76 -0.06 -12.13 -2.82
C PRO A 76 -1.30 -11.33 -2.43
N LYS A 77 -2.37 -12.04 -2.03
CA LYS A 77 -3.55 -11.41 -1.44
C LYS A 77 -3.15 -10.70 -0.15
N LEU A 78 -3.38 -9.40 -0.08
CA LEU A 78 -3.05 -8.57 1.08
C LEU A 78 -4.32 -8.15 1.80
N ASN A 79 -4.30 -8.24 3.12
CA ASN A 79 -5.35 -7.70 3.96
C ASN A 79 -4.94 -6.30 4.45
N LEU A 80 -5.57 -5.26 3.92
CA LEU A 80 -5.34 -3.87 4.32
C LEU A 80 -6.27 -3.51 5.48
N VAL A 81 -5.70 -3.19 6.62
CA VAL A 81 -6.45 -2.82 7.83
C VAL A 81 -6.17 -1.35 8.18
N PRO A 82 -7.22 -0.53 8.38
CA PRO A 82 -7.05 0.83 8.85
C PRO A 82 -6.58 0.81 10.31
N VAL A 83 -5.53 1.57 10.59
CA VAL A 83 -4.86 1.66 11.89
C VAL A 83 -4.58 3.11 12.23
N ASP A 84 -4.60 3.43 13.53
CA ASP A 84 -4.17 4.74 14.01
C ASP A 84 -2.64 4.85 13.94
N ALA A 85 -2.14 5.86 13.23
CA ALA A 85 -0.71 6.12 13.06
C ALA A 85 0.03 6.35 14.40
N SER A 86 -0.68 6.72 15.46
CA SER A 86 -0.13 6.87 16.81
C SER A 86 0.01 5.54 17.56
N ALA A 87 -0.82 4.55 17.23
CA ALA A 87 -0.82 3.23 17.88
C ALA A 87 0.20 2.26 17.26
N VAL A 88 0.70 2.56 16.05
CA VAL A 88 1.62 1.69 15.32
C VAL A 88 3.07 2.03 15.69
N SER A 89 3.79 1.03 16.22
CA SER A 89 5.23 1.16 16.44
C SER A 89 5.96 1.29 15.10
N LYS A 90 6.59 2.44 14.85
CA LYS A 90 7.38 2.69 13.63
C LYS A 90 8.65 1.83 13.50
N ALA A 91 9.01 1.10 14.56
CA ALA A 91 10.17 0.21 14.53
C ALA A 91 9.92 -0.91 13.51
N LYS A 92 10.82 -1.06 12.53
CA LYS A 92 10.77 -2.11 11.49
C LYS A 92 9.54 -2.01 10.56
N MET A 93 9.01 -0.81 10.37
CA MET A 93 8.00 -0.54 9.35
C MET A 93 8.54 0.45 8.31
N PHE A 94 8.05 0.29 7.09
CA PHE A 94 8.32 1.18 5.97
C PHE A 94 6.97 1.70 5.46
N SER A 95 6.84 3.02 5.33
CA SER A 95 5.66 3.64 4.74
C SER A 95 5.78 3.56 3.22
N CYS A 96 5.32 2.47 2.63
CA CYS A 96 5.44 2.19 1.21
C CYS A 96 4.41 3.01 0.40
N PRO A 97 4.84 3.84 -0.57
CA PRO A 97 3.91 4.56 -1.41
C PRO A 97 3.23 3.63 -2.43
N MET A 98 1.94 3.83 -2.65
CA MET A 98 1.13 3.12 -3.63
C MET A 98 0.78 4.04 -4.80
N TYR A 99 1.02 3.59 -6.03
CA TYR A 99 0.74 4.32 -7.26
C TYR A 99 -0.21 3.56 -8.19
N ASN A 100 -0.91 4.30 -9.05
CA ASN A 100 -1.73 3.72 -10.11
C ASN A 100 -0.87 3.04 -11.19
N ASN A 101 0.23 3.68 -11.62
CA ASN A 101 1.05 3.23 -12.74
C ASN A 101 2.56 3.40 -12.48
N THR A 102 3.38 2.66 -13.22
CA THR A 102 4.86 2.61 -13.19
C THR A 102 5.50 3.94 -13.54
N GLU A 103 4.91 4.73 -14.45
CA GLU A 103 5.50 6.01 -14.83
C GLU A 103 5.61 6.98 -13.66
N ARG A 104 4.83 6.79 -12.58
CA ARG A 104 4.74 7.65 -11.36
C ARG A 104 4.58 9.15 -11.66
N ARG A 105 4.40 9.52 -12.92
CA ARG A 105 4.22 10.88 -13.43
C ARG A 105 2.78 11.27 -13.29
N GLU A 106 2.49 12.46 -12.78
CA GLU A 106 1.15 13.04 -12.93
C GLU A 106 0.76 13.07 -14.42
N SER A 107 -0.32 12.38 -14.79
CA SER A 107 -0.87 12.51 -16.15
C SER A 107 -1.60 13.85 -16.26
N SER A 108 -0.88 14.85 -16.74
CA SER A 108 -1.29 16.14 -17.32
C SER A 108 -2.64 16.77 -16.88
N LEU A 109 -2.53 17.79 -16.03
CA LEU A 109 -3.08 19.17 -16.11
C LEU A 109 -4.59 19.45 -16.35
N TYR A 110 -5.49 18.47 -16.54
CA TYR A 110 -6.92 18.76 -16.79
C TYR A 110 -7.93 18.06 -15.87
N SER A 111 -7.47 17.30 -14.87
CA SER A 111 -8.37 16.78 -13.84
C SER A 111 -7.78 17.03 -12.46
N THR A 112 -8.50 17.75 -11.61
CA THR A 112 -8.10 18.14 -10.26
C THR A 112 -7.97 16.95 -9.29
N PHE A 113 -8.18 15.71 -9.78
CA PHE A 113 -8.28 14.49 -8.97
C PHE A 113 -7.43 13.30 -9.48
N SER A 114 -6.86 13.35 -10.69
CA SER A 114 -6.07 12.22 -11.23
C SER A 114 -4.61 12.26 -10.82
N SER A 115 -4.33 12.40 -9.53
CA SER A 115 -2.97 12.14 -9.08
C SER A 115 -2.63 10.66 -9.22
N ASN A 116 -1.38 10.32 -9.58
CA ASN A 116 -0.99 8.91 -9.70
C ASN A 116 -0.68 8.26 -8.35
N TYR A 117 -0.43 9.07 -7.32
CA TYR A 117 -0.20 8.61 -5.95
C TYR A 117 -1.51 8.28 -5.24
N ILE A 118 -1.81 7.02 -4.95
CA ILE A 118 -3.03 6.60 -4.29
C ILE A 118 -2.96 6.95 -2.80
N MET A 119 -2.03 6.34 -2.07
CA MET A 119 -1.78 6.54 -0.64
C MET A 119 -0.52 5.79 -0.19
N SER A 120 -0.14 5.94 1.08
CA SER A 120 0.96 5.16 1.69
C SER A 120 0.41 4.06 2.59
N VAL A 121 1.04 2.89 2.54
CA VAL A 121 0.70 1.70 3.33
C VAL A 121 1.91 1.31 4.16
N ASP A 122 1.70 1.09 5.45
CA ASP A 122 2.75 0.67 6.37
C ASP A 122 2.97 -0.85 6.21
N VAL A 123 4.18 -1.20 5.77
CA VAL A 123 4.60 -2.58 5.52
C VAL A 123 5.75 -2.97 6.44
N LYS A 124 5.80 -4.23 6.86
CA LYS A 124 6.88 -4.73 7.73
C LYS A 124 8.17 -4.88 6.94
N THR A 125 9.29 -4.55 7.58
CA THR A 125 10.63 -4.65 6.98
C THR A 125 11.67 -5.11 8.00
N VAL A 126 12.61 -5.96 7.57
CA VAL A 126 13.82 -6.26 8.35
C VAL A 126 14.89 -5.18 8.19
N LYS A 127 14.97 -4.55 7.01
CA LYS A 127 15.92 -3.48 6.69
C LYS A 127 15.40 -2.12 7.19
N THR A 128 16.29 -1.13 7.23
CA THR A 128 15.92 0.25 7.57
C THR A 128 15.06 0.88 6.46
N GLU A 129 14.16 1.79 6.82
CA GLU A 129 13.40 2.61 5.84
C GLU A 129 14.33 3.32 4.84
N SER A 130 15.49 3.78 5.34
CA SER A 130 16.70 4.18 4.60
C SER A 130 16.93 3.45 3.27
N HIS A 131 16.90 2.12 3.38
CA HIS A 131 17.25 1.20 2.32
C HIS A 131 16.19 1.19 1.21
N TRP A 132 14.90 1.12 1.59
CA TRP A 132 13.78 1.04 0.64
C TRP A 132 13.52 2.37 -0.07
N ILE A 133 13.71 3.49 0.63
CA ILE A 133 13.66 4.83 0.01
C ILE A 133 14.70 4.92 -1.10
N LYS A 134 15.95 4.49 -0.85
CA LYS A 134 17.02 4.53 -1.85
C LYS A 134 16.79 3.58 -3.03
N ARG A 135 16.10 2.46 -2.80
CA ARG A 135 15.69 1.52 -3.85
C ARG A 135 14.47 2.00 -4.64
N GLY A 136 13.79 3.04 -4.17
CA GLY A 136 12.57 3.53 -4.80
C GLY A 136 11.40 2.56 -4.68
N THR A 137 11.38 1.71 -3.64
CA THR A 137 10.37 0.67 -3.49
C THR A 137 8.96 1.25 -3.42
N ALA A 138 8.05 0.72 -4.24
CA ALA A 138 6.65 1.16 -4.27
C ALA A 138 5.71 0.03 -4.64
N ILE A 139 4.45 0.17 -4.24
CA ILE A 139 3.36 -0.70 -4.67
C ILE A 139 2.69 -0.07 -5.89
N LEU A 140 2.40 -0.87 -6.89
CA LEU A 140 1.77 -0.46 -8.13
C LEU A 140 0.44 -1.21 -8.28
N TYR A 141 -0.60 -0.48 -8.68
CA TYR A 141 -1.90 -1.06 -9.01
C TYR A 141 -1.91 -1.67 -10.42
N GLN A 142 -1.25 -1.00 -11.36
CA GLN A 142 -1.09 -1.44 -12.74
C GLN A 142 0.37 -1.24 -13.16
N ILE A 143 0.85 -2.15 -14.01
CA ILE A 143 2.11 -2.03 -14.72
C ILE A 143 1.83 -1.75 -16.21
N ASP A 144 2.63 -0.88 -16.82
CA ASP A 144 2.68 -0.74 -18.27
C ASP A 144 3.49 -1.90 -18.86
N ASP A 145 2.97 -2.54 -19.90
CA ASP A 145 3.64 -3.57 -20.71
C ASP A 145 4.64 -2.95 -21.71
#